data_AF-G3TWP0-F1
#
_entry.id   AF-G3TWP0-F1
#
_cell.length_a   1.000
_cell.length_b   1.000
_cell.length_c   1.000
_cell.angle_alpha   90.00
_cell.angle_beta   90.00
_cell.angle_gamma   90.00
#
_symmetry.space_group_name_H-M   'P 1'
#
loop_
_entity.id
_entity.type
_entity.pdbx_description
1 polymer ?
#
loop_
_entity_poly.entity_id
_entity_poly.type
_entity_poly.pdbx_seq_one_letter_code
_entity_poly.pdbx_strand_id
1 'polypeptide(L)'
;MLDVAANQGWLVTALNITNLVQMVVQGRWLKDSSLLTLPNIEQHHLHLFRKWKPVIKGPRAGYRGPIECLPELIHACEGKDRVFSSIVQSELQPAKVKQAWNFLSRLPVIDVSLSIKGWWNDSDEGQNEISIPTLVSDKRDDNKWIRLHADQEYVLQVSLQKVHIGFHKGKQESSAVTPRFPKLKDEGWFLILGEVDKRELIALKRAGYVRNHHVTSISFYAPELPGRYIYTLYLMSDCYLGLDQQYDIYLNIVPASISTQVNTEVSDALTELAV
;
A
#
# COMPACT_ATOMS: atom_id res chain seq x y z
N MET A 1 -9.23 -19.44 3.72
CA MET A 1 -9.04 -19.30 2.27
C MET A 1 -7.75 -18.54 1.95
N LEU A 2 -7.58 -17.31 2.45
CA LEU A 2 -6.37 -16.52 2.17
C LEU A 2 -5.08 -17.25 2.59
N ASP A 3 -5.04 -17.80 3.80
CA ASP A 3 -3.85 -18.53 4.30
C ASP A 3 -3.55 -19.79 3.49
N VAL A 4 -4.60 -20.46 3.00
CA VAL A 4 -4.43 -21.64 2.13
C VAL A 4 -3.83 -21.22 0.79
N ALA A 5 -4.32 -20.14 0.19
CA ALA A 5 -3.75 -19.59 -1.04
C ALA A 5 -2.30 -19.12 -0.85
N ALA A 6 -2.00 -18.50 0.30
CA ALA A 6 -0.65 -18.06 0.65
C ALA A 6 0.31 -19.25 0.81
N ASN A 7 -0.09 -20.29 1.55
CA ASN A 7 0.72 -21.50 1.75
C ASN A 7 0.97 -22.27 0.43
N GLN A 8 0.10 -22.10 -0.57
CA GLN A 8 0.26 -22.73 -1.90
C GLN A 8 0.95 -21.81 -2.91
N GLY A 9 1.37 -20.60 -2.53
CA GLY A 9 2.02 -19.66 -3.44
C GLY A 9 1.09 -19.10 -4.53
N TRP A 10 -0.23 -19.06 -4.33
CA TRP A 10 -1.18 -18.61 -5.36
C TRP A 10 -1.47 -17.11 -5.29
N LEU A 11 -0.72 -16.31 -6.04
CA LEU A 11 -0.82 -14.84 -6.02
C LEU A 11 -2.21 -14.34 -6.43
N VAL A 12 -2.67 -14.74 -7.61
CA VAL A 12 -3.95 -14.25 -8.16
C VAL A 12 -5.12 -14.60 -7.24
N THR A 13 -5.10 -15.80 -6.66
CA THR A 13 -6.12 -16.24 -5.72
C THR A 13 -6.08 -15.42 -4.44
N ALA A 14 -4.90 -15.17 -3.87
CA ALA A 14 -4.75 -14.34 -2.67
C ALA A 14 -5.27 -12.91 -2.89
N LEU A 15 -4.88 -12.27 -4.00
CA LEU A 15 -5.35 -10.93 -4.36
C LEU A 15 -6.87 -10.87 -4.53
N ASN A 16 -7.46 -11.86 -5.20
CA ASN A 16 -8.91 -11.94 -5.37
C ASN A 16 -9.66 -12.16 -4.05
N ILE A 17 -9.11 -12.97 -3.14
CA ILE A 17 -9.68 -13.15 -1.80
C ILE A 17 -9.63 -11.83 -1.02
N THR A 18 -8.53 -11.08 -1.10
CA THR A 18 -8.41 -9.77 -0.44
C THR A 18 -9.42 -8.76 -0.99
N ASN A 19 -9.58 -8.68 -2.32
CA ASN A 19 -10.62 -7.86 -2.95
C ASN A 19 -12.02 -8.26 -2.47
N LEU A 20 -12.31 -9.56 -2.37
CA LEU A 20 -13.59 -10.06 -1.87
C LEU A 20 -13.83 -9.64 -0.41
N VAL A 21 -12.81 -9.66 0.44
CA VAL A 21 -12.92 -9.19 1.84
C VAL A 21 -13.33 -7.72 1.87
N GLN A 22 -12.66 -6.86 1.10
CA GLN A 22 -13.00 -5.43 1.03
C GLN A 22 -14.43 -5.20 0.51
N MET A 23 -14.84 -5.96 -0.51
CA MET A 23 -16.20 -5.90 -1.07
C MET A 23 -17.27 -6.26 -0.03
N VAL A 24 -17.05 -7.31 0.75
CA VAL A 24 -17.97 -7.74 1.82
C VAL A 24 -18.02 -6.71 2.95
N VAL A 25 -16.87 -6.17 3.36
CA VAL A 25 -16.81 -5.19 4.45
C VAL A 25 -17.44 -3.85 4.07
N GLN A 26 -17.25 -3.37 2.85
CA GLN A 26 -17.89 -2.13 2.39
C GLN A 26 -19.32 -2.31 1.85
N GLY A 27 -19.70 -3.55 1.55
CA GLY A 27 -20.94 -3.88 0.83
C GLY A 27 -20.99 -3.20 -0.53
N ARG A 28 -19.89 -3.31 -1.29
CA ARG A 28 -19.68 -2.68 -2.62
C ARG A 28 -18.98 -3.66 -3.55
N TRP A 29 -19.14 -3.48 -4.87
CA TRP A 29 -18.39 -4.28 -5.84
C TRP A 29 -17.04 -3.64 -6.17
N LEU A 30 -16.04 -4.46 -6.46
CA LEU A 30 -14.70 -3.98 -6.88
C LEU A 30 -14.77 -3.06 -8.12
N LYS A 31 -15.72 -3.32 -9.02
CA LYS A 31 -15.95 -2.56 -10.25
C LYS A 31 -16.70 -1.23 -10.06
N ASP A 32 -17.27 -1.01 -8.87
CA ASP A 32 -17.96 0.25 -8.57
C ASP A 32 -16.93 1.38 -8.42
N SER A 33 -17.32 2.64 -8.68
CA SER A 33 -16.42 3.76 -8.40
C SER A 33 -16.11 3.82 -6.90
N SER A 34 -14.81 3.95 -6.57
CA SER A 34 -14.37 4.10 -5.18
C SER A 34 -14.97 5.33 -4.51
N LEU A 35 -15.40 6.35 -5.28
CA LEU A 35 -16.07 7.54 -4.76
C LEU A 35 -17.41 7.21 -4.07
N LEU A 36 -18.04 6.08 -4.40
CA LEU A 36 -19.29 5.61 -3.79
C LEU A 36 -19.08 5.03 -2.38
N THR A 37 -17.84 4.93 -1.91
CA THR A 37 -17.55 4.66 -0.49
C THR A 37 -17.93 5.84 0.39
N LEU A 38 -17.91 7.07 -0.15
CA LEU A 38 -18.30 8.27 0.57
C LEU A 38 -19.77 8.21 0.95
N PRO A 39 -20.14 8.54 2.21
CA PRO A 39 -21.53 8.57 2.61
C PRO A 39 -22.27 9.66 1.83
N ASN A 40 -23.54 9.42 1.53
CA ASN A 40 -24.41 10.33 0.77
C ASN A 40 -24.04 10.56 -0.70
N ILE A 41 -22.97 9.92 -1.21
CA ILE A 41 -22.61 9.95 -2.63
C ILE A 41 -23.25 8.73 -3.33
N GLU A 42 -23.82 8.99 -4.49
CA GLU A 42 -24.56 8.01 -5.29
C GLU A 42 -24.08 8.07 -6.75
N GLN A 43 -24.49 7.09 -7.55
CA GLN A 43 -24.04 6.98 -8.94
C GLN A 43 -24.31 8.24 -9.76
N HIS A 44 -25.45 8.90 -9.55
CA HIS A 44 -25.81 10.11 -10.27
C HIS A 44 -24.90 11.29 -9.92
N HIS A 45 -24.34 11.35 -8.70
CA HIS A 45 -23.43 12.42 -8.26
C HIS A 45 -22.02 12.33 -8.88
N LEU A 46 -21.63 11.19 -9.47
CA LEU A 46 -20.26 10.99 -9.98
C LEU A 46 -19.86 12.00 -11.06
N HIS A 47 -20.84 12.53 -11.80
CA HIS A 47 -20.59 13.53 -12.83
C HIS A 47 -20.06 14.87 -12.27
N LEU A 48 -20.34 15.18 -10.99
CA LEU A 48 -19.83 16.39 -10.32
C LEU A 48 -18.31 16.36 -10.20
N PHE A 49 -17.76 15.22 -9.81
CA PHE A 49 -16.32 14.99 -9.66
C PHE A 49 -15.58 15.09 -10.99
N ARG A 50 -16.16 14.54 -12.06
CA ARG A 50 -15.58 14.60 -13.41
C ARG A 50 -15.61 16.01 -14.01
N LYS A 51 -16.64 16.80 -13.72
CA LYS A 51 -16.80 18.17 -14.27
C LYS A 51 -16.03 19.23 -13.51
N TRP A 52 -15.63 18.94 -12.26
CA TRP A 52 -14.95 19.90 -11.41
C TRP A 52 -13.64 20.36 -12.05
N LYS A 53 -13.33 21.65 -11.89
CA LYS A 53 -12.08 22.25 -12.34
C LYS A 53 -11.48 23.07 -11.20
N PRO A 54 -10.15 23.02 -11.02
CA PRO A 54 -9.49 23.81 -9.99
C PRO A 54 -9.68 25.31 -10.25
N VAL A 55 -9.98 26.05 -9.17
CA VAL A 55 -10.21 27.50 -9.20
C VAL A 55 -8.92 28.27 -9.50
N ILE A 56 -7.77 27.73 -9.07
CA ILE A 56 -6.44 28.33 -9.30
C ILE A 56 -5.88 27.81 -10.63
N LYS A 57 -5.61 28.72 -11.57
CA LYS A 57 -4.91 28.41 -12.83
C LYS A 57 -3.45 28.89 -12.72
N GLY A 58 -2.47 27.98 -12.79
CA GLY A 58 -1.04 28.32 -12.78
C GLY A 58 -0.15 27.13 -12.42
N PRO A 59 1.18 27.17 -12.68
CA PRO A 59 2.10 26.02 -12.49
C PRO A 59 2.17 25.47 -11.04
N ARG A 60 1.60 26.17 -10.06
CA ARG A 60 1.42 25.71 -8.66
C ARG A 60 -0.02 25.29 -8.32
N ALA A 61 -0.92 25.26 -9.30
CA ALA A 61 -2.26 24.72 -9.13
C ALA A 61 -2.14 23.22 -8.88
N GLY A 62 -2.80 22.73 -7.82
CA GLY A 62 -2.88 21.31 -7.50
C GLY A 62 -3.53 20.48 -8.61
N TYR A 63 -4.04 19.29 -8.29
CA TYR A 63 -4.59 18.35 -9.26
C TYR A 63 -5.43 18.99 -10.38
N ARG A 64 -5.12 18.62 -11.64
CA ARG A 64 -5.76 19.20 -12.84
C ARG A 64 -6.58 18.21 -13.68
N GLY A 65 -6.63 16.94 -13.28
CA GLY A 65 -7.38 15.90 -13.98
C GLY A 65 -8.86 15.84 -13.60
N PRO A 66 -9.68 15.07 -14.35
CA PRO A 66 -11.00 14.67 -13.87
C PRO A 66 -10.86 13.74 -12.67
N ILE A 67 -11.71 13.91 -11.65
CA ILE A 67 -11.68 13.05 -10.46
C ILE A 67 -12.56 11.84 -10.71
N GLU A 68 -11.97 10.65 -10.76
CA GLU A 68 -12.66 9.37 -11.00
C GLU A 68 -12.57 8.40 -9.81
N CYS A 69 -11.53 8.55 -8.98
CA CYS A 69 -11.27 7.70 -7.82
C CYS A 69 -10.95 8.49 -6.54
N LEU A 70 -10.87 7.77 -5.41
CA LEU A 70 -10.61 8.36 -4.09
C LEU A 70 -9.22 9.01 -4.00
N PRO A 71 -8.11 8.37 -4.45
CA PRO A 71 -6.80 9.01 -4.40
C PRO A 71 -6.74 10.36 -5.12
N GLU A 72 -7.38 10.47 -6.29
CA GLU A 72 -7.48 11.72 -7.04
C GLU A 72 -8.29 12.77 -6.30
N LEU A 73 -9.41 12.38 -5.69
CA LEU A 73 -10.20 13.30 -4.87
C LEU A 73 -9.41 13.81 -3.66
N ILE A 74 -8.72 12.91 -2.96
CA ILE A 74 -7.88 13.23 -1.80
C ILE A 74 -6.80 14.23 -2.22
N HIS A 75 -6.12 13.96 -3.33
CA HIS A 75 -5.09 14.82 -3.87
C HIS A 75 -5.64 16.17 -4.36
N ALA A 76 -6.83 16.19 -4.96
CA ALA A 76 -7.50 17.43 -5.38
C ALA A 76 -7.93 18.31 -4.19
N CYS A 77 -8.40 17.69 -3.11
CA CYS A 77 -8.82 18.41 -1.92
C CYS A 77 -7.65 18.94 -1.09
N GLU A 78 -6.49 18.26 -1.06
CA GLU A 78 -5.33 18.63 -0.24
C GLU A 78 -5.69 18.96 1.23
N GLY A 79 -6.64 18.24 1.81
CA GLY A 79 -7.14 18.49 3.17
C GLY A 79 -8.00 19.75 3.35
N LYS A 80 -8.45 20.38 2.25
CA LYS A 80 -9.28 21.60 2.25
C LYS A 80 -10.75 21.25 2.00
N ASP A 81 -11.57 21.33 3.06
CA ASP A 81 -13.03 21.11 3.00
C ASP A 81 -13.72 21.99 1.96
N ARG A 82 -13.27 23.25 1.81
CA ARG A 82 -13.81 24.19 0.83
C ARG A 82 -13.75 23.65 -0.60
N VAL A 83 -12.70 22.90 -0.92
CA VAL A 83 -12.55 22.29 -2.25
C VAL A 83 -13.58 21.19 -2.43
N PHE A 84 -13.69 20.26 -1.48
CA PHE A 84 -14.69 19.19 -1.52
C PHE A 84 -16.11 19.76 -1.59
N SER A 85 -16.43 20.70 -0.72
CA SER A 85 -17.71 21.40 -0.72
C SER A 85 -18.00 22.04 -2.08
N SER A 86 -17.02 22.67 -2.74
CA SER A 86 -17.20 23.25 -4.07
C SER A 86 -17.58 22.24 -5.16
N ILE A 87 -17.20 20.95 -4.99
CA ILE A 87 -17.52 19.88 -5.93
C ILE A 87 -18.98 19.46 -5.79
N VAL A 88 -19.46 19.27 -4.56
CA VAL A 88 -20.73 18.56 -4.28
C VAL A 88 -21.88 19.45 -3.83
N GLN A 89 -21.63 20.70 -3.43
CA GLN A 89 -22.65 21.60 -2.85
C GLN A 89 -23.82 21.94 -3.79
N SER A 90 -23.69 21.72 -5.10
CA SER A 90 -24.78 21.98 -6.05
C SER A 90 -25.94 20.98 -5.92
N GLU A 91 -25.66 19.76 -5.45
CA GLU A 91 -26.65 18.68 -5.36
C GLU A 91 -26.81 18.10 -3.95
N LEU A 92 -25.84 18.32 -3.06
CA LEU A 92 -25.90 17.83 -1.68
C LEU A 92 -26.16 18.94 -0.66
N GLN A 93 -27.01 18.65 0.32
CA GLN A 93 -27.25 19.52 1.47
C GLN A 93 -25.98 19.66 2.34
N PRO A 94 -25.75 20.83 3.00
CA PRO A 94 -24.53 21.08 3.77
C PRO A 94 -24.23 20.04 4.86
N ALA A 95 -25.27 19.49 5.51
CA ALA A 95 -25.10 18.44 6.52
C ALA A 95 -24.53 17.14 5.91
N LYS A 96 -25.01 16.75 4.72
CA LYS A 96 -24.53 15.56 3.99
C LYS A 96 -23.11 15.76 3.45
N VAL A 97 -22.81 16.97 2.95
CA VAL A 97 -21.44 17.36 2.53
C VAL A 97 -20.47 17.22 3.69
N LYS A 98 -20.81 17.76 4.87
CA LYS A 98 -19.98 17.66 6.06
C LYS A 98 -19.76 16.21 6.51
N GLN A 99 -20.79 15.37 6.45
CA GLN A 99 -20.64 13.93 6.75
C GLN A 99 -19.68 13.23 5.77
N ALA A 100 -19.80 13.50 4.47
CA ALA A 100 -18.91 12.94 3.45
C ALA A 100 -17.47 13.43 3.62
N TRP A 101 -17.28 14.73 3.92
CA TRP A 101 -15.97 15.29 4.22
C TRP A 101 -15.34 14.67 5.47
N ASN A 102 -16.12 14.50 6.54
CA ASN A 102 -15.65 13.86 7.76
C ASN A 102 -15.20 12.41 7.52
N PHE A 103 -15.87 11.68 6.64
CA PHE A 103 -15.46 10.34 6.22
C PHE A 103 -14.16 10.39 5.41
N LEU A 104 -14.10 11.23 4.38
CA LEU A 104 -12.93 11.39 3.51
C LEU A 104 -11.67 11.74 4.32
N SER A 105 -11.80 12.65 5.29
CA SER A 105 -10.71 13.09 6.16
C SER A 105 -10.21 12.02 7.14
N ARG A 106 -10.98 10.94 7.34
CA ARG A 106 -10.63 9.81 8.22
C ARG A 106 -10.02 8.63 7.46
N LEU A 107 -10.07 8.63 6.13
CA LEU A 107 -9.52 7.53 5.33
C LEU A 107 -8.03 7.32 5.65
N PRO A 108 -7.58 6.07 5.79
CA PRO A 108 -6.21 5.79 6.17
C PRO A 108 -5.31 5.82 4.94
N VAL A 109 -4.89 7.01 4.54
CA VAL A 109 -3.87 7.17 3.49
C VAL A 109 -2.51 6.91 4.09
N ILE A 110 -1.82 5.90 3.56
CA ILE A 110 -0.53 5.44 4.04
C ILE A 110 0.53 5.82 3.01
N ASP A 111 1.59 6.45 3.48
CA ASP A 111 2.84 6.60 2.76
C ASP A 111 3.73 5.39 3.06
N VAL A 112 4.38 4.86 2.03
CA VAL A 112 5.13 3.61 2.08
C VAL A 112 6.57 3.86 1.68
N SER A 113 7.49 3.51 2.58
CA SER A 113 8.91 3.40 2.28
C SER A 113 9.36 1.95 2.43
N LEU A 114 10.22 1.53 1.49
CA LEU A 114 10.68 0.15 1.37
C LEU A 114 12.20 0.10 1.53
N SER A 115 12.68 -0.91 2.24
CA SER A 115 14.10 -1.23 2.30
C SER A 115 14.30 -2.73 2.41
N ILE A 116 15.42 -3.23 1.89
CA ILE A 116 15.82 -4.63 2.00
C ILE A 116 16.97 -4.73 2.97
N LYS A 117 16.82 -5.58 3.98
CA LYS A 117 17.89 -6.00 4.88
C LYS A 117 18.43 -7.34 4.48
N GLY A 118 19.76 -7.44 4.48
CA GLY A 118 20.48 -8.67 4.22
C GLY A 118 21.99 -8.45 4.25
N TRP A 119 22.71 -9.52 3.98
CA TRP A 119 24.15 -9.51 3.92
C TRP A 119 24.61 -9.42 2.47
N TRP A 120 25.47 -8.46 2.18
CA TRP A 120 26.17 -8.30 0.89
C TRP A 120 27.66 -8.19 1.12
N ASN A 121 28.46 -8.70 0.19
CA ASN A 121 29.93 -8.74 0.34
C ASN A 121 30.59 -7.35 0.32
N ASP A 122 29.91 -6.30 -0.16
CA ASP A 122 30.47 -4.95 -0.35
C ASP A 122 30.11 -3.96 0.79
N SER A 123 29.66 -4.44 1.97
CA SER A 123 29.41 -3.54 3.11
C SER A 123 30.73 -3.17 3.79
N ASP A 124 31.30 -2.04 3.37
CA ASP A 124 32.13 -1.24 4.27
C ASP A 124 31.27 -0.93 5.52
N GLU A 125 31.63 -1.56 6.64
CA GLU A 125 31.18 -1.35 8.02
C GLU A 125 29.78 -0.71 8.20
N GLY A 126 28.74 -1.56 8.22
CA GLY A 126 27.53 -1.27 9.02
C GLY A 126 26.25 -0.85 8.27
N GLN A 127 26.23 -0.79 6.95
CA GLN A 127 24.96 -0.67 6.21
C GLN A 127 24.51 -2.05 5.71
N ASN A 128 23.60 -2.67 6.47
CA ASN A 128 22.88 -3.90 6.08
C ASN A 128 21.48 -3.59 5.54
N GLU A 129 21.21 -2.36 5.10
CA GLU A 129 19.89 -1.91 4.64
C GLU A 129 20.00 -1.08 3.34
N ILE A 130 19.32 -1.52 2.27
CA ILE A 130 19.22 -0.80 0.99
C ILE A 130 17.80 -0.26 0.86
N SER A 131 17.65 1.05 0.75
CA SER A 131 16.37 1.70 0.46
C SER A 131 15.95 1.47 -0.98
N ILE A 132 14.70 1.08 -1.20
CA ILE A 132 14.13 0.89 -2.53
C ILE A 132 13.44 2.18 -2.98
N PRO A 133 13.76 2.74 -4.15
CA PRO A 133 13.05 3.89 -4.67
C PRO A 133 11.59 3.51 -5.00
N THR A 134 10.64 4.11 -4.28
CA THR A 134 9.19 3.88 -4.45
C THR A 134 8.56 4.79 -5.50
N LEU A 135 9.29 5.79 -6.00
CA LEU A 135 8.83 6.71 -7.05
C LEU A 135 9.05 6.12 -8.44
N VAL A 136 8.14 6.43 -9.36
CA VAL A 136 8.24 6.08 -10.78
C VAL A 136 9.35 6.92 -11.42
N SER A 137 10.61 6.51 -11.26
CA SER A 137 11.72 7.00 -12.06
C SER A 137 11.78 6.23 -13.39
N ASP A 138 12.31 6.91 -14.41
CA ASP A 138 12.29 6.50 -15.81
C ASP A 138 12.87 5.08 -16.03
N LYS A 139 12.30 4.34 -16.99
CA LYS A 139 12.51 2.88 -17.16
C LYS A 139 13.95 2.44 -17.51
N ARG A 140 14.91 3.36 -17.62
CA ARG A 140 16.26 3.11 -18.16
C ARG A 140 17.40 3.22 -17.14
N ASP A 141 17.10 3.44 -15.88
CA ASP A 141 18.15 3.53 -14.86
C ASP A 141 18.56 2.12 -14.38
N ASP A 142 19.74 1.66 -14.79
CA ASP A 142 20.34 0.43 -14.24
C ASP A 142 20.56 0.55 -12.71
N ASN A 143 20.62 1.77 -12.18
CA ASN A 143 20.65 2.08 -10.74
C ASN A 143 19.39 1.63 -9.97
N LYS A 144 18.31 1.21 -10.65
CA LYS A 144 17.09 0.70 -10.00
C LYS A 144 17.20 -0.76 -9.55
N TRP A 145 18.11 -1.53 -10.15
CA TRP A 145 18.22 -2.96 -9.93
C TRP A 145 19.04 -3.27 -8.68
N ILE A 146 18.40 -3.87 -7.67
CA ILE A 146 19.03 -4.25 -6.42
C ILE A 146 19.72 -5.59 -6.61
N ARG A 147 21.02 -5.65 -6.31
CA ARG A 147 21.79 -6.88 -6.42
C ARG A 147 21.58 -7.75 -5.18
N LEU A 148 21.12 -8.97 -5.37
CA LEU A 148 20.94 -9.97 -4.32
C LEU A 148 21.57 -11.30 -4.75
N HIS A 149 22.00 -12.13 -3.81
CA HIS A 149 22.50 -13.48 -4.10
C HIS A 149 21.34 -14.46 -4.25
N ALA A 150 21.51 -15.40 -5.17
CA ALA A 150 20.57 -16.50 -5.38
C ALA A 150 20.47 -17.37 -4.12
N ASP A 151 19.26 -17.88 -3.86
CA ASP A 151 18.97 -18.81 -2.76
C ASP A 151 19.48 -18.33 -1.39
N GLN A 152 19.25 -17.04 -1.11
CA GLN A 152 19.55 -16.43 0.18
C GLN A 152 18.29 -15.76 0.74
N GLU A 153 18.13 -15.83 2.05
CA GLU A 153 17.05 -15.17 2.76
C GLU A 153 17.34 -13.67 2.93
N TYR A 154 16.34 -12.86 2.60
CA TYR A 154 16.35 -11.42 2.77
C TYR A 154 15.09 -10.97 3.52
N VAL A 155 15.20 -9.81 4.18
CA VAL A 155 14.08 -9.22 4.91
C VAL A 155 13.68 -7.91 4.24
N LEU A 156 12.50 -7.88 3.64
CA LEU A 156 11.87 -6.66 3.15
C LEU A 156 11.25 -5.90 4.34
N GLN A 157 11.81 -4.75 4.69
CA GLN A 157 11.22 -3.82 5.63
C GLN A 157 10.28 -2.86 4.92
N VAL A 158 9.05 -2.81 5.41
CA VAL A 158 8.00 -1.93 4.90
C VAL A 158 7.61 -0.97 6.01
N SER A 159 7.99 0.29 5.83
CA SER A 159 7.66 1.38 6.75
C SER A 159 6.39 2.08 6.26
N LEU A 160 5.35 2.00 7.10
CA LEU A 160 4.02 2.54 6.85
C LEU A 160 3.83 3.79 7.70
N GLN A 161 3.59 4.93 7.06
CA GLN A 161 3.32 6.20 7.74
C GLN A 161 1.93 6.71 7.37
N LYS A 162 1.06 6.93 8.37
CA LYS A 162 -0.28 7.49 8.10
C LYS A 162 -0.16 8.97 7.77
N VAL A 163 -0.61 9.37 6.59
CA VAL A 163 -0.62 10.76 6.12
C VAL A 163 -1.88 11.44 6.62
N HIS A 164 -1.72 12.57 7.33
CA HIS A 164 -2.85 13.36 7.79
C HIS A 164 -3.39 14.27 6.68
N ILE A 165 -4.56 13.93 6.16
CA ILE A 165 -5.27 14.76 5.17
C ILE A 165 -6.16 15.76 5.92
N GLY A 166 -5.62 16.95 6.17
CA GLY A 166 -6.36 18.04 6.80
C GLY A 166 -6.47 17.98 8.32
N PHE A 167 -7.25 18.90 8.89
CA PHE A 167 -7.34 19.13 10.34
C PHE A 167 -8.18 18.07 11.04
N HIS A 168 -7.58 17.29 11.95
CA HIS A 168 -8.18 16.96 13.24
C HIS A 168 -7.11 16.69 14.32
N LYS A 169 -7.09 17.54 15.36
CA LYS A 169 -6.68 17.20 16.75
C LYS A 169 -7.74 16.28 17.39
N GLY A 170 -8.14 15.22 16.68
CA GLY A 170 -9.12 14.23 17.14
C GLY A 170 -8.42 13.03 17.74
N LYS A 171 -9.11 12.28 18.61
CA LYS A 171 -8.63 10.97 19.05
C LYS A 171 -8.52 10.08 17.81
N GLN A 172 -7.32 9.58 17.55
CA GLN A 172 -7.13 8.60 16.49
C GLN A 172 -7.81 7.29 16.91
N GLU A 173 -8.82 6.89 16.14
CA GLU A 173 -9.57 5.67 16.37
C GLU A 173 -9.04 4.60 15.41
N SER A 174 -8.90 3.38 15.92
CA SER A 174 -8.51 2.21 15.13
C SER A 174 -9.67 1.66 14.29
N SER A 175 -10.90 2.08 14.58
CA SER A 175 -12.11 1.56 13.97
C SER A 175 -12.28 2.06 12.54
N ALA A 176 -12.47 1.11 11.63
CA ALA A 176 -12.80 1.40 10.25
C ALA A 176 -14.27 1.83 10.12
N VAL A 177 -14.53 2.83 9.28
CA VAL A 177 -15.90 3.28 9.00
C VAL A 177 -16.53 2.35 7.96
N THR A 178 -17.34 1.41 8.44
CA THR A 178 -17.91 0.31 7.66
C THR A 178 -19.44 0.24 7.83
N PRO A 179 -20.20 1.21 7.28
CA PRO A 179 -21.63 1.38 7.60
C PRO A 179 -22.53 0.22 7.18
N ARG A 180 -22.09 -0.62 6.24
CA ARG A 180 -22.82 -1.81 5.77
C ARG A 180 -22.36 -3.10 6.43
N PHE A 181 -21.35 -3.04 7.29
CA PHE A 181 -20.85 -4.19 8.02
C PHE A 181 -21.48 -4.21 9.42
N PRO A 182 -22.11 -5.32 9.84
CA PRO A 182 -22.88 -5.37 11.08
C PRO A 182 -22.00 -5.35 12.36
N LYS A 183 -20.70 -5.63 12.24
CA LYS A 183 -19.78 -5.70 13.37
C LYS A 183 -18.81 -4.54 13.34
N LEU A 184 -18.35 -4.12 14.52
CA LEU A 184 -17.20 -3.22 14.60
C LEU A 184 -15.97 -3.94 14.04
N LYS A 185 -15.16 -3.21 13.28
CA LYS A 185 -13.95 -3.71 12.66
C LYS A 185 -12.86 -2.66 12.77
N ASP A 186 -11.69 -3.07 13.26
CA ASP A 186 -10.49 -2.24 13.23
C ASP A 186 -9.86 -2.28 11.83
N GLU A 187 -9.21 -1.17 11.46
CA GLU A 187 -8.42 -1.07 10.24
C GLU A 187 -7.24 -2.05 10.28
N GLY A 188 -7.08 -2.82 9.22
CA GLY A 188 -5.96 -3.71 9.00
C GLY A 188 -5.47 -3.68 7.56
N TRP A 189 -4.31 -4.28 7.35
CA TRP A 189 -3.60 -4.29 6.08
C TRP A 189 -3.04 -5.67 5.77
N PHE A 190 -3.10 -6.04 4.49
CA PHE A 190 -2.38 -7.15 3.93
C PHE A 190 -1.18 -6.61 3.15
N LEU A 191 -0.01 -7.17 3.43
CA LEU A 191 1.18 -7.01 2.61
C LEU A 191 1.41 -8.31 1.87
N ILE A 192 1.33 -8.26 0.55
CA ILE A 192 1.44 -9.43 -0.32
C ILE A 192 2.60 -9.17 -1.26
N LEU A 193 3.66 -9.99 -1.18
CA LEU A 193 4.79 -9.96 -2.08
C LEU A 193 4.61 -11.10 -3.09
N GLY A 194 4.72 -10.79 -4.38
CA GLY A 194 4.57 -11.80 -5.44
C GLY A 194 5.31 -11.48 -6.72
N GLU A 195 5.52 -12.50 -7.54
CA GLU A 195 6.04 -12.39 -8.90
C GLU A 195 4.87 -12.51 -9.88
N VAL A 196 4.58 -11.41 -10.58
CA VAL A 196 3.38 -11.30 -11.44
C VAL A 196 3.46 -12.24 -12.64
N ASP A 197 4.64 -12.35 -13.26
CA ASP A 197 4.85 -13.14 -14.47
C ASP A 197 4.61 -14.64 -14.23
N LYS A 198 5.11 -15.15 -13.09
CA LYS A 198 4.87 -16.54 -12.66
C LYS A 198 3.56 -16.74 -11.92
N ARG A 199 2.86 -15.66 -11.55
CA ARG A 199 1.66 -15.67 -10.70
C ARG A 199 1.90 -16.32 -9.34
N GLU A 200 3.11 -16.17 -8.84
CA GLU A 200 3.60 -16.81 -7.62
C GLU A 200 3.55 -15.83 -6.46
N LEU A 201 2.96 -16.25 -5.34
CA LEU A 201 2.99 -15.52 -4.08
C LEU A 201 4.24 -15.95 -3.33
N ILE A 202 5.08 -14.97 -3.02
CA ILE A 202 6.36 -15.18 -2.35
C ILE A 202 6.17 -15.10 -0.83
N ALA A 203 5.45 -14.07 -0.36
CA ALA A 203 5.19 -13.89 1.05
C ALA A 203 3.88 -13.13 1.30
N LEU A 204 3.22 -13.43 2.42
CA LEU A 204 2.04 -12.72 2.88
C LEU A 204 2.17 -12.37 4.37
N LYS A 205 1.94 -11.11 4.71
CA LYS A 205 1.93 -10.64 6.09
C LYS A 205 0.69 -9.80 6.39
N ARG A 206 0.08 -10.01 7.54
CA ARG A 206 -0.99 -9.15 8.08
C ARG A 206 -0.39 -8.10 8.99
N ALA A 207 -0.81 -6.84 8.83
CA ALA A 207 -0.49 -5.75 9.73
C ALA A 207 -1.79 -5.15 10.29
N GLY A 208 -1.74 -4.71 11.54
CA GLY A 208 -2.88 -4.07 12.20
C GLY A 208 -2.99 -2.58 11.89
N TYR A 209 -3.68 -1.87 12.77
CA TYR A 209 -3.88 -0.43 12.68
C TYR A 209 -2.57 0.36 12.66
N VAL A 210 -2.38 1.19 11.63
CA VAL A 210 -1.24 2.12 11.51
C VAL A 210 -1.62 3.44 12.15
N ARG A 211 -1.09 3.70 13.36
CA ARG A 211 -1.39 4.93 14.11
C ARG A 211 -0.70 6.16 13.53
N ASN A 212 0.63 6.16 13.55
CA ASN A 212 1.46 7.25 13.06
C ASN A 212 2.55 6.71 12.13
N HIS A 213 3.33 5.77 12.66
CA HIS A 213 4.37 5.05 11.95
C HIS A 213 4.37 3.59 12.41
N HIS A 214 4.57 2.67 11.49
CA HIS A 214 4.65 1.24 11.77
C HIS A 214 5.59 0.58 10.77
N VAL A 215 6.62 -0.12 11.24
CA VAL A 215 7.52 -0.90 10.38
C VAL A 215 7.15 -2.36 10.47
N THR A 216 6.99 -3.02 9.33
CA THR A 216 6.75 -4.45 9.26
C THR A 216 7.78 -5.14 8.38
N SER A 217 8.33 -6.23 8.87
CA SER A 217 9.34 -7.03 8.16
C SER A 217 8.70 -8.25 7.48
N ILE A 218 9.04 -8.50 6.22
CA ILE A 218 8.61 -9.67 5.46
C ILE A 218 9.87 -10.42 5.01
N SER A 219 10.07 -11.64 5.51
CA SER A 219 11.15 -12.50 5.03
C SER A 219 10.77 -13.14 3.69
N PHE A 220 11.74 -13.26 2.80
CA PHE A 220 11.59 -13.99 1.54
C PHE A 220 12.94 -14.57 1.08
N TYR A 221 12.88 -15.63 0.29
CA TYR A 221 14.04 -16.18 -0.39
C TYR A 221 14.19 -15.56 -1.78
N ALA A 222 15.42 -15.16 -2.12
CA ALA A 222 15.74 -14.77 -3.47
C ALA A 222 15.62 -15.98 -4.44
N PRO A 223 15.27 -15.75 -5.72
CA PRO A 223 15.24 -16.82 -6.72
C PRO A 223 16.53 -17.64 -6.76
N GLU A 224 16.41 -18.95 -7.03
CA GLU A 224 17.56 -19.87 -7.14
C GLU A 224 18.44 -19.58 -8.37
N LEU A 225 17.83 -19.07 -9.44
CA LEU A 225 18.52 -18.84 -10.71
C LEU A 225 18.97 -17.38 -10.82
N PRO A 226 20.23 -17.13 -11.22
CA PRO A 226 20.68 -15.79 -11.55
C PRO A 226 19.88 -15.18 -12.69
N GLY A 227 19.58 -13.88 -12.58
CA GLY A 227 18.77 -13.19 -13.57
C GLY A 227 18.08 -11.94 -13.04
N ARG A 228 17.29 -11.32 -13.91
CA ARG A 228 16.50 -10.13 -13.60
C ARG A 228 15.07 -10.55 -13.26
N TYR A 229 14.62 -10.19 -12.07
CA TYR A 229 13.28 -10.50 -11.55
C TYR A 229 12.58 -9.22 -11.10
N ILE A 230 11.26 -9.16 -11.25
CA ILE A 230 10.44 -8.07 -10.74
C ILE A 230 9.48 -8.67 -9.74
N TYR A 231 9.68 -8.32 -8.48
CA TYR A 231 8.73 -8.61 -7.42
C TYR A 231 7.82 -7.42 -7.23
N THR A 232 6.57 -7.68 -6.88
CA THR A 232 5.58 -6.64 -6.65
C THR A 232 5.04 -6.78 -5.25
N LEU A 233 5.15 -5.71 -4.46
CA LEU A 233 4.53 -5.58 -3.16
C LEU A 233 3.16 -4.91 -3.32
N TYR A 234 2.11 -5.60 -2.86
CA TYR A 234 0.77 -5.08 -2.73
C TYR A 234 0.50 -4.73 -1.27
N LEU A 235 0.19 -3.47 -0.99
CA LEU A 235 -0.37 -3.03 0.28
C LEU A 235 -1.88 -2.87 0.09
N MET A 236 -2.66 -3.75 0.71
CA MET A 236 -4.11 -3.78 0.54
C MET A 236 -4.82 -3.60 1.88
N SER A 237 -5.85 -2.75 1.92
CA SER A 237 -6.67 -2.62 3.13
C SER A 237 -7.54 -3.86 3.31
N ASP A 238 -7.82 -4.28 4.54
CA ASP A 238 -8.84 -5.30 4.82
C ASP A 238 -10.25 -4.71 4.99
N CYS A 239 -10.38 -3.39 4.92
CA CYS A 239 -11.61 -2.66 5.19
C CYS A 239 -12.09 -1.81 4.02
N TYR A 240 -11.21 -1.12 3.30
CA TYR A 240 -11.58 -0.09 2.33
C TYR A 240 -11.25 -0.51 0.90
N LEU A 241 -12.05 -0.04 -0.05
CA LEU A 241 -11.82 -0.18 -1.49
C LEU A 241 -11.17 1.08 -2.04
N GLY A 242 -10.22 0.93 -2.97
CA GLY A 242 -9.61 2.05 -3.68
C GLY A 242 -8.49 2.79 -2.93
N LEU A 243 -7.96 2.18 -1.86
CA LEU A 243 -6.77 2.65 -1.13
C LEU A 243 -5.56 1.71 -1.29
N ASP A 244 -5.70 0.67 -2.11
CA ASP A 244 -4.65 -0.31 -2.32
C ASP A 244 -3.51 0.28 -3.15
N GLN A 245 -2.29 -0.13 -2.83
CA GLN A 245 -1.06 0.40 -3.43
C GLN A 245 -0.19 -0.74 -3.92
N GLN A 246 0.56 -0.48 -4.99
CA GLN A 246 1.43 -1.46 -5.65
C GLN A 246 2.81 -0.86 -5.87
N TYR A 247 3.86 -1.61 -5.51
CA TYR A 247 5.25 -1.21 -5.66
C TYR A 247 6.07 -2.31 -6.32
N ASP A 248 6.69 -2.00 -7.46
CA ASP A 248 7.59 -2.92 -8.15
C ASP A 248 9.02 -2.79 -7.60
N ILE A 249 9.61 -3.93 -7.26
CA ILE A 249 10.94 -4.12 -6.72
C ILE A 249 11.77 -4.86 -7.77
N TYR A 250 12.83 -4.23 -8.24
CA TYR A 250 13.66 -4.72 -9.35
C TYR A 250 14.88 -5.41 -8.79
N LEU A 251 14.96 -6.72 -8.98
CA LEU A 251 16.01 -7.57 -8.41
C LEU A 251 16.93 -8.09 -9.51
N ASN A 252 18.23 -7.91 -9.32
CA ASN A 252 19.26 -8.52 -10.15
C ASN A 252 19.97 -9.60 -9.33
N ILE A 253 19.54 -10.84 -9.54
CA ILE A 253 20.02 -12.00 -8.82
C ILE A 253 21.36 -12.44 -9.40
N VAL A 254 22.39 -12.42 -8.56
CA VAL A 254 23.74 -12.91 -8.88
C VAL A 254 23.92 -14.32 -8.29
N PRO A 255 24.89 -15.11 -8.78
CA PRO A 255 25.16 -16.43 -8.23
C PRO A 255 25.35 -16.42 -6.71
N ALA A 256 24.97 -17.53 -6.07
CA ALA A 256 25.15 -17.73 -4.64
C ALA A 256 26.62 -17.50 -4.24
N SER A 257 26.81 -16.86 -3.09
CA SER A 257 28.12 -16.59 -2.53
C SER A 257 28.25 -17.28 -1.17
N ILE A 258 29.23 -18.18 -1.07
CA ILE A 258 29.46 -19.06 0.09
C ILE A 258 29.73 -18.22 1.35
N SER A 259 30.44 -17.10 1.25
CA SER A 259 30.73 -16.21 2.38
C SER A 259 29.46 -15.62 3.01
N THR A 260 28.50 -15.23 2.18
CA THR A 260 27.23 -14.61 2.60
C THR A 260 26.25 -15.62 3.19
N GLN A 261 26.22 -16.85 2.68
CA GLN A 261 25.41 -17.94 3.25
C GLN A 261 25.91 -18.31 4.66
N VAL A 262 27.23 -18.51 4.82
CA VAL A 262 27.83 -18.83 6.13
C VAL A 262 27.59 -17.73 7.16
N ASN A 263 27.69 -16.46 6.78
CA ASN A 263 27.42 -15.34 7.71
C ASN A 263 25.94 -15.28 8.16
N THR A 264 25.02 -15.68 7.29
CA THR A 264 23.59 -15.74 7.62
C THR A 264 23.35 -16.85 8.66
N GLU A 265 23.85 -18.06 8.40
CA GLU A 265 23.70 -19.22 9.31
C GLU A 265 24.36 -19.00 10.68
N VAL A 266 25.54 -18.36 10.71
CA VAL A 266 26.25 -18.06 11.96
C VAL A 266 25.51 -17.01 12.79
N SER A 267 24.91 -16.00 12.15
CA SER A 267 24.09 -15.01 12.83
C SER A 267 22.83 -15.62 13.43
N ASP A 268 22.14 -16.49 12.70
CA ASP A 268 20.94 -17.17 13.20
C ASP A 268 21.28 -18.05 14.42
N ALA A 269 22.37 -18.82 14.34
CA ALA A 269 22.85 -19.63 15.47
C ALA A 269 23.22 -18.79 16.71
N LEU A 270 23.82 -17.62 16.52
CA LEU A 270 24.14 -16.69 17.63
C LEU A 270 22.89 -16.05 18.24
N THR A 271 21.86 -15.78 17.42
CA THR A 271 20.60 -15.19 17.89
C THR A 271 19.77 -16.20 18.68
N GLU A 272 19.77 -17.48 18.26
CA GLU A 272 19.11 -18.56 19.00
C GLU A 272 19.77 -18.86 20.36
N LEU A 273 21.08 -18.66 20.49
CA LEU A 273 21.81 -18.84 21.75
C LEU A 273 21.64 -17.67 22.74
N ALA A 274 21.07 -16.54 22.29
CA ALA A 274 20.88 -15.33 23.10
C ALA A 274 19.49 -15.22 23.74
N VAL A 275 18.63 -16.24 23.56
CA VAL A 275 17.29 -16.38 24.18
C VAL A 275 17.33 -17.42 25.29
#